data_AF-A0A850B6L6-F1
#
_entry.id   AF-A0A850B6L6-F1
#
_cell.length_a   1.000
_cell.length_b   1.000
_cell.length_c   1.000
_cell.angle_alpha   90.00
_cell.angle_beta   90.00
_cell.angle_gamma   90.00
#
_symmetry.space_group_name_H-M   'P 1'
#
loop_
_entity.id
_entity.type
_entity.pdbx_description
1 polymer ?
#
loop_
_entity_poly.entity_id
_entity_poly.type
_entity_poly.pdbx_seq_one_letter_code
_entity_poly.pdbx_strand_id
1 'polypeptide(L)'
;MSKLDSQLPGDCKHLWCDGQGHIVAIDDAGDIYNDGAECTVDVCEEGAPTTVPYLNSAVCPESGNGICHNNACVECINDMVPCAAGLACDGGTCVSAHCVNNQWEQALGETAMDCGGPCLPCENGSACKVNADCQDNVCKAGQCQTPTCSDGVRNDNETGIDCGGPPSCPRCPTGQGCKLGSDCESGVCWAGTCEPPKCTDAIKNGDETDWDCGGSCPPCP
;
A
#
# COMPACT_ATOMS: atom_id res chain seq x y z
N MET A 1 -14.73 -24.45 -19.69
CA MET A 1 -14.31 -23.27 -18.92
C MET A 1 -13.44 -23.73 -17.78
N SER A 2 -12.21 -23.25 -17.71
CA SER A 2 -11.25 -23.61 -16.65
C SER A 2 -10.90 -22.35 -15.84
N LYS A 3 -10.92 -22.49 -14.51
CA LYS A 3 -10.56 -21.46 -13.52
C LYS A 3 -9.04 -21.20 -13.63
N LEU A 4 -8.60 -19.94 -13.78
CA LEU A 4 -7.20 -19.51 -13.91
C LEU A 4 -6.87 -18.51 -12.81
N ASP A 5 -5.73 -18.64 -12.13
CA ASP A 5 -5.36 -17.70 -11.07
C ASP A 5 -5.44 -16.22 -11.56
N SER A 6 -5.88 -15.31 -10.69
CA SER A 6 -6.03 -13.89 -11.05
C SER A 6 -4.67 -13.23 -11.20
N GLN A 7 -4.55 -12.30 -12.15
CA GLN A 7 -3.39 -11.41 -12.25
C GLN A 7 -3.29 -10.52 -11.00
N LEU A 8 -4.42 -10.10 -10.44
CA LEU A 8 -4.43 -9.19 -9.31
C LEU A 8 -5.22 -9.84 -8.16
N PRO A 9 -4.58 -10.20 -7.04
CA PRO A 9 -5.31 -10.60 -5.85
C PRO A 9 -6.15 -9.44 -5.34
N GLY A 10 -7.34 -9.78 -4.93
CA GLY A 10 -8.26 -8.81 -4.37
C GLY A 10 -8.91 -7.93 -5.42
N ASP A 11 -8.75 -8.17 -6.73
CA ASP A 11 -9.40 -7.33 -7.74
C ASP A 11 -10.90 -7.62 -7.89
N CYS A 12 -11.43 -8.50 -7.04
CA CYS A 12 -12.81 -8.97 -7.03
C CYS A 12 -13.20 -9.68 -8.32
N LYS A 13 -12.21 -10.17 -9.07
CA LYS A 13 -12.38 -10.92 -10.30
C LYS A 13 -11.65 -12.25 -10.24
N HIS A 14 -12.06 -13.12 -11.14
CA HIS A 14 -11.35 -14.34 -11.42
C HIS A 14 -11.31 -14.59 -12.92
N LEU A 15 -10.16 -15.08 -13.40
CA LEU A 15 -9.93 -15.29 -14.82
C LEU A 15 -10.39 -16.69 -15.25
N TRP A 16 -11.02 -16.77 -16.41
CA TRP A 16 -11.50 -18.02 -16.98
C TRP A 16 -11.13 -18.12 -18.46
N CYS A 17 -10.73 -19.31 -18.89
CA CYS A 17 -10.62 -19.61 -20.32
C CYS A 17 -11.97 -20.09 -20.86
N ASP A 18 -12.55 -19.37 -21.84
CA ASP A 18 -13.90 -19.63 -22.40
C ASP A 18 -13.98 -20.88 -23.30
N GLY A 19 -12.87 -21.61 -23.48
CA GLY A 19 -12.78 -22.78 -24.34
C GLY A 19 -12.56 -22.47 -25.82
N GLN A 20 -12.59 -21.18 -26.21
CA GLN A 20 -12.13 -20.68 -27.51
C GLN A 20 -10.72 -20.09 -27.44
N GLY A 21 -10.12 -20.07 -26.23
CA GLY A 21 -8.79 -19.54 -25.98
C GLY A 21 -8.81 -18.11 -25.46
N HIS A 22 -9.97 -17.47 -25.30
CA HIS A 22 -10.05 -16.13 -24.70
C HIS A 22 -10.08 -16.21 -23.18
N ILE A 23 -9.37 -15.27 -22.55
CA ILE A 23 -9.46 -15.04 -21.11
C ILE A 23 -10.61 -14.07 -20.86
N VAL A 24 -11.53 -14.44 -19.98
CA VAL A 24 -12.62 -13.60 -19.50
C VAL A 24 -12.51 -13.41 -17.99
N ALA A 25 -12.67 -12.17 -17.53
CA ALA A 25 -12.76 -11.86 -16.10
C ALA A 25 -14.22 -11.96 -15.66
N ILE A 26 -14.47 -12.70 -14.57
CA ILE A 26 -15.78 -12.88 -13.96
C ILE A 26 -15.69 -12.40 -12.52
N ASP A 27 -16.73 -11.73 -12.03
CA ASP A 27 -16.82 -11.29 -10.63
C ASP A 27 -16.62 -12.48 -9.68
N ASP A 28 -15.66 -12.35 -8.77
CA ASP A 28 -15.38 -13.31 -7.70
C ASP A 28 -15.46 -12.58 -6.36
N ALA A 29 -16.59 -12.76 -5.67
CA ALA A 29 -16.82 -12.13 -4.37
C ALA A 29 -15.91 -12.67 -3.26
N GLY A 30 -15.18 -13.76 -3.51
CA GLY A 30 -14.18 -14.31 -2.60
C GLY A 30 -12.76 -13.75 -2.83
N ASP A 31 -12.53 -13.02 -3.93
CA ASP A 31 -11.24 -12.38 -4.21
C ASP A 31 -11.20 -10.97 -3.62
N ILE A 32 -11.18 -10.90 -2.30
CA ILE A 32 -11.29 -9.65 -1.53
C ILE A 32 -9.90 -9.00 -1.40
N TYR A 33 -9.79 -7.72 -1.76
CA TYR A 33 -8.60 -6.90 -1.46
C TYR A 33 -8.62 -6.49 0.00
N ASN A 34 -7.77 -7.11 0.79
CA ASN A 34 -7.53 -6.67 2.16
C ASN A 34 -6.51 -5.54 2.15
N ASP A 35 -6.96 -4.32 2.47
CA ASP A 35 -6.12 -3.12 2.51
C ASP A 35 -5.39 -2.94 3.85
N GLY A 36 -5.64 -3.84 4.80
CA GLY A 36 -5.09 -3.83 6.16
C GLY A 36 -5.78 -2.83 7.09
N ALA A 37 -6.82 -2.14 6.63
CA ALA A 37 -7.58 -1.23 7.46
C ALA A 37 -8.57 -2.03 8.32
N GLU A 38 -8.09 -2.40 9.50
CA GLU A 38 -8.82 -3.20 10.50
C GLU A 38 -10.22 -2.64 10.85
N CYS A 39 -10.45 -1.34 10.69
CA CYS A 39 -11.73 -0.69 10.97
C CYS A 39 -12.62 -0.45 9.75
N THR A 40 -12.34 -1.18 8.68
CA THR A 40 -13.23 -1.43 7.55
C THR A 40 -13.42 -2.93 7.32
N VAL A 41 -14.52 -3.29 6.68
CA VAL A 41 -14.73 -4.61 6.13
C VAL A 41 -14.46 -4.51 4.64
N ASP A 42 -13.47 -5.25 4.17
CA ASP A 42 -13.20 -5.39 2.75
C ASP A 42 -14.21 -6.35 2.12
N VAL A 43 -14.89 -5.89 1.09
CA VAL A 43 -15.84 -6.72 0.34
C VAL A 43 -15.73 -6.43 -1.15
N CYS A 44 -16.25 -7.36 -1.94
CA CYS A 44 -16.44 -7.17 -3.36
C CYS A 44 -17.88 -6.75 -3.65
N GLU A 45 -18.06 -5.55 -4.20
CA GLU A 45 -19.36 -5.04 -4.62
C GLU A 45 -19.34 -4.80 -6.13
N GLU A 46 -20.24 -5.46 -6.86
CA GLU A 46 -20.32 -5.42 -8.34
C GLU A 46 -18.98 -5.77 -9.02
N GLY A 47 -18.22 -6.68 -8.41
CA GLY A 47 -16.91 -7.12 -8.87
C GLY A 47 -15.84 -6.03 -8.82
N ALA A 48 -16.00 -5.03 -7.96
CA ALA A 48 -14.98 -4.06 -7.60
C ALA A 48 -14.67 -4.16 -6.10
N PRO A 49 -13.41 -3.93 -5.69
CA PRO A 49 -13.06 -3.86 -4.29
C PRO A 49 -13.70 -2.62 -3.66
N THR A 50 -14.37 -2.82 -2.53
CA THR A 50 -14.98 -1.75 -1.76
C THR A 50 -14.74 -1.99 -0.27
N THR A 51 -14.72 -0.91 0.51
CA THR A 51 -14.52 -0.97 1.95
C THR A 51 -15.74 -0.40 2.66
N VAL A 52 -16.27 -1.16 3.62
CA VAL A 52 -17.42 -0.76 4.42
C VAL A 52 -16.95 -0.40 5.83
N PRO A 53 -17.18 0.83 6.31
CA PRO A 53 -16.77 1.23 7.65
C PRO A 53 -17.40 0.38 8.76
N TYR A 54 -16.60 0.02 9.77
CA TYR A 54 -17.14 -0.42 11.04
C TYR A 54 -17.85 0.73 11.78
N LEU A 55 -18.66 0.36 12.77
CA LEU A 55 -19.25 1.34 13.67
C LEU A 55 -18.15 2.06 14.46
N ASN A 56 -18.23 3.39 14.52
CA ASN A 56 -17.37 4.17 15.40
C ASN A 56 -17.52 3.70 16.86
N SER A 57 -16.40 3.62 17.58
CA SER A 57 -16.27 3.06 18.94
C SER A 57 -16.41 1.54 19.06
N ALA A 58 -16.49 0.79 17.95
CA ALA A 58 -16.27 -0.66 18.00
C ALA A 58 -14.82 -0.96 18.41
N VAL A 59 -14.58 -2.06 19.13
CA VAL A 59 -13.21 -2.55 19.37
C VAL A 59 -12.62 -2.96 18.03
N CYS A 60 -11.34 -2.64 17.81
CA CYS A 60 -10.67 -3.03 16.58
C CYS A 60 -10.64 -4.58 16.43
N PRO A 61 -11.14 -5.14 15.32
CA PRO A 61 -11.44 -6.58 15.22
C PRO A 61 -10.24 -7.54 15.11
N GLU A 62 -9.09 -7.11 14.59
CA GLU A 62 -7.88 -7.91 14.40
C GLU A 62 -6.92 -7.86 15.59
N SER A 63 -6.54 -6.67 16.02
CA SER A 63 -5.63 -6.41 17.13
C SER A 63 -6.30 -6.59 18.49
N GLY A 64 -7.63 -6.43 18.55
CA GLY A 64 -8.41 -6.45 19.80
C GLY A 64 -8.08 -5.30 20.76
N ASN A 65 -7.25 -4.35 20.33
CA ASN A 65 -6.79 -3.20 21.10
C ASN A 65 -7.14 -1.91 20.34
N GLY A 66 -7.52 -0.86 21.07
CA GLY A 66 -8.01 0.38 20.44
C GLY A 66 -9.47 0.29 20.02
N ILE A 67 -9.90 1.30 19.27
CA ILE A 67 -11.27 1.48 18.79
C ILE A 67 -11.31 1.99 17.37
N CYS A 68 -12.36 1.61 16.65
CA CYS A 68 -12.61 2.15 15.33
C CYS A 68 -13.11 3.59 15.40
N HIS A 69 -12.41 4.50 14.71
CA HIS A 69 -12.81 5.88 14.54
C HIS A 69 -12.43 6.38 13.15
N ASN A 70 -13.39 6.90 12.38
CA ASN A 70 -13.16 7.38 11.01
C ASN A 70 -12.42 6.36 10.13
N ASN A 71 -12.86 5.09 10.18
CA ASN A 71 -12.33 3.97 9.41
C ASN A 71 -10.91 3.54 9.80
N ALA A 72 -10.30 4.12 10.84
CA ALA A 72 -9.00 3.72 11.36
C ALA A 72 -9.14 3.08 12.74
N CYS A 73 -8.27 2.12 13.05
CA CYS A 73 -8.09 1.66 14.42
C CYS A 73 -7.21 2.68 15.15
N VAL A 74 -7.75 3.30 16.19
CA VAL A 74 -7.08 4.33 16.98
C VAL A 74 -6.99 3.92 18.45
N GLU A 75 -5.95 4.37 19.12
CA GLU A 75 -5.74 4.17 20.56
C GLU A 75 -6.55 5.17 21.40
N CYS A 76 -6.89 6.32 20.82
CA CYS A 76 -7.56 7.40 21.52
C CYS A 76 -8.47 8.23 20.62
N ILE A 77 -9.45 8.87 21.25
CA ILE A 77 -10.33 9.88 20.65
C ILE A 77 -10.47 10.99 21.69
N ASN A 78 -9.51 11.92 21.78
CA ASN A 78 -9.51 13.08 22.68
C ASN A 78 -10.34 12.89 23.97
N ASP A 79 -11.39 13.67 24.17
CA ASP A 79 -12.23 13.65 25.37
C ASP A 79 -13.12 12.40 25.51
N MET A 80 -13.32 11.64 24.43
CA MET A 80 -14.19 10.45 24.43
C MET A 80 -13.44 9.21 24.89
N VAL A 81 -12.22 9.02 24.40
CA VAL A 81 -11.35 7.90 24.76
C VAL A 81 -9.95 8.44 25.04
N PRO A 82 -9.66 8.74 26.33
CA PRO A 82 -8.40 9.36 26.70
C PRO A 82 -7.26 8.34 26.76
N CYS A 83 -6.05 8.83 26.51
CA CYS A 83 -4.83 8.06 26.74
C CYS A 83 -4.54 7.87 28.23
N ALA A 84 -3.64 6.93 28.53
CA ALA A 84 -3.13 6.73 29.89
C ALA A 84 -2.44 8.00 30.42
N ALA A 85 -2.32 8.13 31.75
CA ALA A 85 -1.72 9.29 32.38
C ALA A 85 -0.28 9.54 31.86
N GLY A 86 0.00 10.79 31.46
CA GLY A 86 1.29 11.19 30.89
C GLY A 86 1.36 11.10 29.36
N LEU A 87 0.34 10.54 28.72
CA LEU A 87 0.18 10.49 27.27
C LEU A 87 -0.90 11.49 26.83
N ALA A 88 -0.82 11.90 25.57
CA ALA A 88 -1.82 12.72 24.90
C ALA A 88 -2.20 12.08 23.56
N CYS A 89 -3.39 12.41 23.08
CA CYS A 89 -3.88 11.89 21.82
C CYS A 89 -3.39 12.77 20.67
N ASP A 90 -2.65 12.19 19.73
CA ASP A 90 -2.23 12.82 18.49
C ASP A 90 -2.66 11.96 17.30
N GLY A 91 -3.56 12.49 16.47
CA GLY A 91 -4.05 11.77 15.28
C GLY A 91 -4.67 10.40 15.56
N GLY A 92 -5.11 10.11 16.79
CA GLY A 92 -5.62 8.80 17.19
C GLY A 92 -4.58 7.86 17.82
N THR A 93 -3.33 8.29 17.94
CA THR A 93 -2.26 7.55 18.63
C THR A 93 -1.97 8.17 19.99
N CYS A 94 -1.71 7.35 21.00
CA CYS A 94 -1.28 7.86 22.31
C CYS A 94 0.23 8.09 22.33
N VAL A 95 0.63 9.33 22.11
CA VAL A 95 2.03 9.78 22.21
C VAL A 95 2.32 10.38 23.58
N SER A 96 3.59 10.60 23.89
CA SER A 96 3.94 11.32 25.12
C SER A 96 3.32 12.72 25.10
N ALA A 97 2.85 13.23 26.24
CA ALA A 97 2.18 14.53 26.29
C ALA A 97 3.04 15.73 25.87
N HIS A 98 4.37 15.56 25.78
CA HIS A 98 5.25 16.59 25.22
C HIS A 98 5.14 16.70 23.69
N CYS A 99 4.72 15.64 23.00
CA CYS A 99 4.58 15.59 21.54
C CYS A 99 3.40 16.38 20.96
N VAL A 100 2.69 17.17 21.77
CA VAL A 100 1.52 17.96 21.34
C VAL A 100 1.44 19.30 22.09
N ASN A 101 2.57 19.75 22.63
CA ASN A 101 2.61 20.92 23.52
C ASN A 101 3.11 22.19 22.81
N ASN A 102 3.38 22.12 21.50
CA ASN A 102 3.93 23.20 20.67
C ASN A 102 5.31 23.67 21.15
N GLN A 103 6.11 22.75 21.68
CA GLN A 103 7.48 23.02 22.07
C GLN A 103 8.43 22.04 21.36
N TRP A 104 9.71 22.40 21.35
CA TRP A 104 10.75 21.52 20.86
C TRP A 104 11.63 21.11 22.04
N GLU A 105 11.51 19.86 22.45
CA GLU A 105 12.20 19.27 23.59
C GLU A 105 13.17 18.19 23.13
N GLN A 106 14.30 18.62 22.57
CA GLN A 106 15.38 17.69 22.17
C GLN A 106 15.80 16.72 23.29
N ALA A 107 15.73 17.14 24.56
CA ALA A 107 16.07 16.32 25.71
C ALA A 107 15.07 15.19 25.98
N LEU A 108 13.83 15.32 25.50
CA LEU A 108 12.78 14.31 25.58
C LEU A 108 12.72 13.40 24.35
N GLY A 109 13.46 13.73 23.28
CA GLY A 109 13.69 12.84 22.15
C GLY A 109 13.24 13.40 20.80
N GLU A 110 12.50 14.50 20.80
CA GLU A 110 12.03 15.18 19.59
C GLU A 110 13.17 15.59 18.66
N THR A 111 12.90 15.45 17.36
CA THR A 111 13.82 15.92 16.31
C THR A 111 13.37 17.22 15.67
N ALA A 112 12.07 17.51 15.69
CA ALA A 112 11.49 18.83 15.46
C ALA A 112 10.30 19.05 16.42
N MET A 113 9.69 20.25 16.40
CA MET A 113 8.60 20.62 17.31
C MET A 113 7.48 19.58 17.26
N ASP A 114 7.18 18.96 18.40
CA ASP A 114 6.14 17.93 18.57
C ASP A 114 6.30 16.64 17.72
N CYS A 115 7.46 16.36 17.12
CA CYS A 115 7.63 15.18 16.25
C CYS A 115 9.03 14.54 16.27
N GLY A 116 9.08 13.28 15.81
CA GLY A 116 10.26 12.43 15.77
C GLY A 116 10.61 11.81 17.12
N GLY A 117 11.46 10.78 17.12
CA GLY A 117 11.80 10.03 18.33
C GLY A 117 10.58 9.35 18.97
N PRO A 118 10.18 9.69 20.21
CA PRO A 118 9.01 9.11 20.89
C PRO A 118 7.66 9.68 20.44
N CYS A 119 7.68 10.68 19.55
CA CYS A 119 6.51 11.33 18.98
C CYS A 119 6.17 10.73 17.60
N LEU A 120 5.08 11.19 16.97
CA LEU A 120 4.78 10.78 15.60
C LEU A 120 5.90 11.22 14.63
N PRO A 121 6.08 10.51 13.50
CA PRO A 121 7.05 10.91 12.49
C PRO A 121 6.77 12.30 11.94
N CYS A 122 7.83 13.07 11.74
CA CYS A 122 7.78 14.42 11.23
C CYS A 122 7.44 14.48 9.74
N GLU A 123 6.75 15.57 9.36
CA GLU A 123 6.50 15.92 7.96
C GLU A 123 7.79 16.29 7.21
N ASN A 124 7.70 16.25 5.88
CA ASN A 124 8.78 16.63 4.97
C ASN A 124 9.30 18.05 5.23
N GLY A 125 10.63 18.20 5.23
CA GLY A 125 11.35 19.43 5.55
C GLY A 125 11.70 19.61 7.03
N SER A 126 11.05 18.86 7.94
CA SER A 126 11.36 18.91 9.38
C SER A 126 12.70 18.26 9.70
N ALA A 127 13.29 18.65 10.84
CA ALA A 127 14.56 18.08 11.29
C ALA A 127 14.40 16.61 11.75
N CYS A 128 15.40 15.79 11.42
CA CYS A 128 15.44 14.36 11.73
C CYS A 128 16.84 13.90 12.11
N LYS A 129 16.95 12.77 12.79
CA LYS A 129 18.23 12.10 13.12
C LYS A 129 18.32 10.72 12.49
N VAL A 130 17.21 10.01 12.38
CA VAL A 130 17.09 8.68 11.77
C VAL A 130 15.90 8.66 10.82
N ASN A 131 15.89 7.69 9.90
CA ASN A 131 14.82 7.53 8.91
C ASN A 131 13.43 7.44 9.56
N ALA A 132 13.30 6.72 10.67
CA ALA A 132 12.04 6.55 11.40
C ALA A 132 11.47 7.86 11.99
N ASP A 133 12.26 8.93 12.06
CA ASP A 133 11.77 10.25 12.48
C ASP A 133 10.91 10.92 11.40
N CYS A 134 10.85 10.37 10.18
CA CYS A 134 10.17 10.96 9.03
C CYS A 134 9.03 10.07 8.56
N GLN A 135 7.91 10.69 8.17
CA GLN A 135 6.73 9.97 7.65
C GLN A 135 7.09 9.04 6.48
N ASP A 136 7.91 9.53 5.55
CA ASP A 136 8.34 8.78 4.36
C ASP A 136 9.58 7.90 4.59
N ASN A 137 10.06 7.77 5.83
CA ASN A 137 11.25 7.00 6.20
C ASN A 137 12.56 7.45 5.52
N VAL A 138 12.65 8.70 5.08
CA VAL A 138 13.87 9.25 4.45
C VAL A 138 14.40 10.45 5.24
N CYS A 139 15.41 10.22 6.07
CA CYS A 139 16.15 11.28 6.75
C CYS A 139 17.49 11.52 6.05
N LYS A 140 17.61 12.63 5.31
CA LYS A 140 18.83 12.97 4.57
C LYS A 140 19.28 14.38 4.89
N ALA A 141 20.58 14.56 5.11
CA ALA A 141 21.16 15.83 5.52
C ALA A 141 20.49 16.46 6.76
N GLY A 142 19.96 15.63 7.67
CA GLY A 142 19.28 16.06 8.89
C GLY A 142 17.86 16.61 8.68
N GLN A 143 17.25 16.38 7.51
CA GLN A 143 15.87 16.77 7.20
C GLN A 143 15.08 15.61 6.58
N CYS A 144 13.79 15.54 6.91
CA CYS A 144 12.85 14.65 6.26
C CYS A 144 12.70 15.05 4.80
N GLN A 145 12.91 14.10 3.89
CA GLN A 145 12.87 14.36 2.46
C GLN A 145 11.54 13.93 1.87
N THR A 146 11.05 14.73 0.93
CA THR A 146 9.96 14.31 0.04
C THR A 146 10.35 13.00 -0.66
N PRO A 147 9.43 12.02 -0.69
CA PRO A 147 9.68 10.71 -1.28
C PRO A 147 9.98 10.85 -2.78
N THR A 148 10.87 10.01 -3.28
CA THR A 148 11.23 9.97 -4.71
C THR A 148 11.40 8.54 -5.18
N CYS A 149 11.17 8.29 -6.47
CA CYS A 149 11.37 6.97 -7.10
C CYS A 149 12.84 6.58 -7.30
N SER A 150 13.71 6.94 -6.34
CA SER A 150 15.14 6.68 -6.34
C SER A 150 15.77 6.85 -4.95
N ASP A 151 14.96 6.94 -3.89
CA ASP A 151 15.44 7.17 -2.52
C ASP A 151 15.77 5.88 -1.75
N GLY A 152 15.48 4.72 -2.35
CA GLY A 152 15.81 3.40 -1.80
C GLY A 152 14.74 2.86 -0.86
N VAL A 153 13.60 3.52 -0.73
CA VAL A 153 12.52 3.16 0.20
C VAL A 153 11.22 3.05 -0.58
N ARG A 154 10.47 1.96 -0.36
CA ARG A 154 9.08 1.89 -0.84
C ARG A 154 8.21 2.79 0.03
N ASN A 155 7.92 4.00 -0.46
CA ASN A 155 7.10 5.00 0.22
C ASN A 155 6.11 5.66 -0.74
N ASP A 156 5.31 6.61 -0.24
CA ASP A 156 4.20 7.23 -0.98
C ASP A 156 3.31 6.19 -1.70
N ASN A 157 3.14 6.33 -3.02
CA ASN A 157 2.27 5.46 -3.82
C ASN A 157 3.05 4.35 -4.54
N GLU A 158 4.32 4.13 -4.21
CA GLU A 158 5.13 3.11 -4.85
C GLU A 158 4.63 1.69 -4.58
N THR A 159 4.70 0.86 -5.61
CA THR A 159 4.25 -0.54 -5.51
C THR A 159 5.40 -1.52 -5.31
N GLY A 160 6.60 -1.17 -5.78
CA GLY A 160 7.87 -1.77 -5.37
C GLY A 160 8.83 -0.72 -4.79
N ILE A 161 10.07 -1.09 -4.48
CA ILE A 161 11.06 -0.10 -4.01
C ILE A 161 11.48 0.76 -5.19
N ASP A 162 11.28 2.08 -5.10
CA ASP A 162 11.64 3.06 -6.14
C ASP A 162 10.90 2.85 -7.49
N CYS A 163 9.74 2.19 -7.49
CA CYS A 163 9.06 1.82 -8.74
C CYS A 163 7.54 1.62 -8.62
N GLY A 164 6.86 1.77 -9.76
CA GLY A 164 5.42 1.56 -9.93
C GLY A 164 4.56 2.60 -9.20
N GLY A 165 3.23 2.52 -9.34
CA GLY A 165 2.30 3.47 -8.74
C GLY A 165 2.18 4.77 -9.54
N PRO A 166 2.83 5.89 -9.15
CA PRO A 166 2.76 7.14 -9.90
C PRO A 166 3.30 7.02 -11.33
N PRO A 167 2.72 7.75 -12.30
CA PRO A 167 3.19 7.74 -13.70
C PRO A 167 4.60 8.34 -13.87
N SER A 168 5.11 9.05 -12.86
CA SER A 168 6.48 9.59 -12.84
C SER A 168 7.53 8.58 -12.43
N CYS A 169 7.16 7.48 -11.78
CA CYS A 169 8.09 6.45 -11.35
C CYS A 169 8.37 5.47 -12.49
N PRO A 170 9.59 4.89 -12.55
CA PRO A 170 9.86 3.79 -13.46
C PRO A 170 8.95 2.61 -13.13
N ARG A 171 8.66 1.79 -14.13
CA ARG A 171 7.96 0.53 -13.90
C ARG A 171 8.88 -0.43 -13.14
N CYS A 172 8.26 -1.27 -12.33
CA CYS A 172 8.89 -2.27 -11.51
C CYS A 172 9.41 -3.45 -12.35
N PRO A 173 10.67 -3.86 -12.15
CA PRO A 173 11.19 -5.08 -12.76
C PRO A 173 10.54 -6.33 -12.15
N THR A 174 10.74 -7.48 -12.78
CA THR A 174 10.28 -8.78 -12.27
C THR A 174 10.72 -9.00 -10.82
N GLY A 175 9.79 -9.46 -9.98
CA GLY A 175 9.99 -9.74 -8.55
C GLY A 175 9.73 -8.55 -7.62
N GLN A 176 9.54 -7.33 -8.13
CA GLN A 176 9.11 -6.18 -7.34
C GLN A 176 7.58 -6.17 -7.15
N GLY A 177 7.11 -5.38 -6.19
CA GLY A 177 5.67 -5.28 -5.93
C GLY A 177 4.92 -4.50 -7.00
N CYS A 178 3.63 -4.81 -7.16
CA CYS A 178 2.73 -4.16 -8.12
C CYS A 178 1.28 -4.20 -7.60
N LYS A 179 0.45 -3.28 -8.08
CA LYS A 179 -1.01 -3.31 -7.93
C LYS A 179 -1.74 -3.48 -9.26
N LEU A 180 -1.09 -3.09 -10.35
CA LEU A 180 -1.62 -3.15 -11.71
C LEU A 180 -0.53 -3.65 -12.66
N GLY A 181 -0.94 -4.22 -13.80
CA GLY A 181 0.02 -4.56 -14.87
C GLY A 181 0.84 -3.36 -15.32
N SER A 182 0.29 -2.14 -15.28
CA SER A 182 0.99 -0.90 -15.61
C SER A 182 2.15 -0.57 -14.68
N ASP A 183 2.18 -1.14 -13.47
CA ASP A 183 3.30 -0.99 -12.55
C ASP A 183 4.49 -1.81 -13.00
N CYS A 184 4.31 -2.87 -13.77
CA CYS A 184 5.36 -3.80 -14.15
C CYS A 184 5.94 -3.51 -15.54
N GLU A 185 7.26 -3.64 -15.69
CA GLU A 185 7.91 -3.56 -17.00
C GLU A 185 7.33 -4.60 -17.97
N SER A 186 7.02 -5.79 -17.49
CA SER A 186 6.40 -6.88 -18.25
C SER A 186 4.92 -6.64 -18.60
N GLY A 187 4.24 -5.70 -17.94
CA GLY A 187 2.78 -5.61 -17.99
C GLY A 187 2.06 -6.68 -17.15
N VAL A 188 2.79 -7.61 -16.53
CA VAL A 188 2.23 -8.74 -15.79
C VAL A 188 2.44 -8.51 -14.30
N CYS A 189 1.38 -8.10 -13.61
CA CYS A 189 1.30 -8.20 -12.17
C CYS A 189 0.62 -9.53 -11.85
N TRP A 190 1.22 -10.37 -11.00
CA TRP A 190 0.64 -11.61 -10.51
C TRP A 190 0.83 -11.70 -9.01
N ALA A 191 -0.23 -11.96 -8.26
CA ALA A 191 -0.12 -12.08 -6.81
C ALA A 191 0.51 -10.85 -6.12
N GLY A 192 0.32 -9.64 -6.66
CA GLY A 192 0.95 -8.40 -6.16
C GLY A 192 2.45 -8.29 -6.45
N THR A 193 2.99 -9.15 -7.33
CA THR A 193 4.41 -9.19 -7.72
C THR A 193 4.53 -9.16 -9.25
N CYS A 194 5.49 -8.39 -9.77
CA CYS A 194 5.75 -8.37 -11.19
C CYS A 194 6.32 -9.71 -11.66
N GLU A 195 5.66 -10.36 -12.60
CA GLU A 195 6.10 -11.63 -13.20
C GLU A 195 6.85 -11.36 -14.52
N PRO A 196 7.70 -12.28 -14.98
CA PRO A 196 8.28 -12.19 -16.32
C PRO A 196 7.20 -12.38 -17.40
N PRO A 197 7.39 -11.81 -18.60
CA PRO A 197 6.50 -12.04 -19.74
C PRO A 197 6.46 -13.52 -20.13
N LYS A 198 5.29 -14.03 -20.54
CA LYS A 198 5.09 -15.42 -20.97
C LYS A 198 4.33 -15.43 -22.29
N CYS A 199 4.69 -16.34 -23.20
CA CYS A 199 4.04 -16.54 -24.52
C CYS A 199 2.58 -17.04 -24.48
N THR A 200 1.90 -16.90 -23.35
CA THR A 200 0.57 -17.41 -23.06
C THR A 200 -0.10 -16.58 -21.95
N ASP A 201 0.38 -15.36 -21.70
CA ASP A 201 -0.16 -14.48 -20.65
C ASP A 201 -1.23 -13.52 -21.19
N ALA A 202 -1.56 -13.63 -22.48
CA ALA A 202 -2.50 -12.79 -23.18
C ALA A 202 -2.15 -11.31 -23.09
N ILE A 203 -0.85 -10.98 -23.06
CA ILE A 203 -0.36 -9.60 -23.07
C ILE A 203 0.78 -9.53 -24.07
N LYS A 204 0.65 -8.69 -25.11
CA LYS A 204 1.77 -8.42 -26.03
C LYS A 204 2.92 -7.70 -25.31
N ASN A 205 3.92 -8.46 -24.86
CA ASN A 205 5.03 -7.97 -24.06
C ASN A 205 6.36 -8.67 -24.45
N GLY A 206 7.44 -8.41 -23.71
CA GLY A 206 8.74 -9.03 -24.01
C GLY A 206 9.24 -8.72 -25.42
N ASP A 207 9.59 -9.76 -26.18
CA ASP A 207 10.00 -9.67 -27.59
C ASP A 207 8.95 -10.18 -28.58
N GLU A 208 7.69 -10.32 -28.13
CA GLU A 208 6.57 -10.77 -28.94
C GLU A 208 6.26 -9.80 -30.10
N THR A 209 6.00 -10.36 -31.28
CA THR A 209 5.64 -9.56 -32.46
C THR A 209 4.14 -9.34 -32.58
N ASP A 210 3.34 -10.21 -31.97
CA ASP A 210 1.89 -10.10 -31.80
C ASP A 210 1.47 -10.75 -30.47
N TRP A 211 0.20 -10.65 -30.07
CA TRP A 211 -0.27 -11.21 -28.80
C TRP A 211 0.14 -12.69 -28.62
N ASP A 212 0.97 -12.97 -27.62
CA ASP A 212 1.46 -14.32 -27.26
C ASP A 212 2.26 -15.04 -28.38
N CYS A 213 2.79 -14.33 -29.39
CA CYS A 213 3.52 -14.97 -30.48
C CYS A 213 4.65 -14.13 -31.12
N GLY A 214 5.58 -14.85 -31.75
CA GLY A 214 6.77 -14.32 -32.40
C GLY A 214 7.89 -13.91 -31.43
N GLY A 215 9.02 -13.48 -31.98
CA GLY A 215 10.24 -13.27 -31.18
C GLY A 215 10.76 -14.58 -30.59
N SER A 216 10.85 -14.66 -29.27
CA SER A 216 11.19 -15.87 -28.52
C SER A 216 10.03 -16.86 -28.36
N CYS A 217 8.80 -16.42 -28.67
CA CYS A 217 7.59 -17.24 -28.65
C CYS A 217 7.37 -18.01 -29.96
N PRO A 218 6.43 -18.98 -29.99
CA PRO A 218 6.06 -19.67 -31.23
C PRO A 218 5.70 -18.66 -32.34
N PRO A 219 6.04 -18.94 -33.61
CA PRO A 219 5.79 -18.00 -34.71
C PRO A 219 4.30 -17.70 -34.86
N CYS A 220 3.98 -16.45 -35.19
CA CYS A 220 2.60 -16.04 -35.42
C CYS A 220 1.99 -16.74 -36.65
N PRO A 221 0.69 -17.11 -36.60
CA PRO A 221 -0.01 -17.78 -37.70
C PRO A 221 -0.09 -16.99 -39.01
#